data_AF-M7NL56-F1
#
_entry.id   AF-M7NL56-F1
#
_cell.length_a   1.000
_cell.length_b   1.000
_cell.length_c   1.000
_cell.angle_alpha   90.00
_cell.angle_beta   90.00
_cell.angle_gamma   90.00
#
_symmetry.space_group_name_H-M   'P 1'
#
loop_
_entity.id
_entity.type
_entity.pdbx_description
1 polymer ?
#
loop_
_entity_poly.entity_id
_entity_poly.type
_entity_poly.pdbx_seq_one_letter_code
_entity_poly.pdbx_strand_id
1 'polypeptide(L)'
;MLPAKTLRTASIIILAFAVALVLFGQTMFQTGSKPVTTARDLQSSGLPGTVVDARVQVGRIESGSLSAGPVELTFIGSEGQEHVIETNHFPRFNPNINSKRGWIDEFPTKDQIIAQPVTYRLGEHPAVELTSNLQTLATAGWSFPNYLGLALMVLGGGAAIGGVISLRRALRRIKATDDR
;
A
#
# COMPACT_ATOMS: atom_id res chain seq x y z
N MET A 1 -4.64 -45.56 -7.71
CA MET A 1 -5.24 -45.04 -6.46
C MET A 1 -4.13 -44.38 -5.65
N LEU A 2 -4.20 -43.06 -5.42
CA LEU A 2 -3.26 -42.39 -4.53
C LEU A 2 -3.54 -42.81 -3.07
N PRO A 3 -2.55 -43.23 -2.28
CA PRO A 3 -2.76 -43.66 -0.91
C PRO A 3 -3.39 -42.54 -0.06
N ALA A 4 -4.31 -42.89 0.83
CA ALA A 4 -5.09 -41.91 1.62
C ALA A 4 -4.21 -40.91 2.41
N LYS A 5 -2.99 -41.32 2.80
CA LYS A 5 -1.99 -40.45 3.45
C LYS A 5 -1.48 -39.34 2.53
N THR A 6 -1.17 -39.61 1.26
CA THR A 6 -0.71 -38.58 0.31
C THR A 6 -1.83 -37.60 -0.04
N LEU A 7 -3.08 -38.07 -0.09
CA LEU A 7 -4.25 -37.22 -0.34
C LEU A 7 -4.52 -36.23 0.82
N ARG A 8 -4.29 -36.66 2.06
CA ARG A 8 -4.40 -35.80 3.26
C ARG A 8 -3.32 -34.72 3.28
N THR A 9 -2.06 -35.09 3.05
CA THR A 9 -0.94 -34.13 3.02
C THR A 9 -1.12 -33.11 1.90
N ALA A 10 -1.50 -33.55 0.70
CA ALA A 10 -1.77 -32.65 -0.43
C ALA A 10 -2.91 -31.67 -0.13
N SER A 11 -3.99 -32.13 0.51
CA SER A 11 -5.13 -31.26 0.87
C SER A 11 -4.74 -30.21 1.91
N ILE A 12 -3.90 -30.55 2.89
CA ILE A 12 -3.38 -29.60 3.89
C ILE A 12 -2.48 -28.55 3.23
N ILE A 13 -1.58 -28.98 2.34
CA ILE A 13 -0.69 -28.07 1.60
C ILE A 13 -1.51 -27.10 0.76
N ILE A 14 -2.50 -27.60 -0.01
CA ILE A 14 -3.39 -26.76 -0.81
C ILE A 14 -4.14 -25.76 0.07
N LEU A 15 -4.64 -26.19 1.23
CA LEU A 15 -5.32 -25.29 2.17
C LEU A 15 -4.38 -24.20 2.71
N ALA A 16 -3.14 -24.54 3.05
CA ALA A 16 -2.15 -23.58 3.53
C ALA A 16 -1.79 -22.55 2.44
N PHE A 17 -1.57 -22.99 1.20
CA PHE A 17 -1.36 -22.09 0.05
C PHE A 17 -2.57 -21.20 -0.21
N ALA A 18 -3.78 -21.73 -0.08
CA ALA A 18 -5.00 -20.96 -0.22
C ALA A 18 -5.09 -19.83 0.82
N VAL A 19 -4.79 -20.12 2.09
CA VAL A 19 -4.74 -19.10 3.16
C VAL A 19 -3.67 -18.05 2.87
N ALA A 20 -2.47 -18.47 2.46
CA ALA A 20 -1.39 -17.55 2.11
C ALA A 20 -1.79 -16.60 0.96
N LEU A 21 -2.45 -17.11 -0.08
CA LEU A 21 -2.94 -16.31 -1.20
C LEU A 21 -3.99 -15.29 -0.77
N VAL A 22 -4.93 -15.68 0.10
CA VAL A 22 -5.96 -14.76 0.63
C VAL A 22 -5.32 -13.66 1.47
N LEU A 23 -4.43 -14.02 2.40
CA LEU A 23 -3.74 -13.04 3.25
C LEU A 23 -2.88 -12.08 2.41
N PHE A 24 -2.13 -12.61 1.46
CA PHE A 24 -1.33 -11.79 0.55
C PHE A 24 -2.23 -10.88 -0.31
N GLY A 25 -3.36 -11.38 -0.78
CA GLY A 25 -4.37 -10.60 -1.48
C GLY A 25 -4.93 -9.45 -0.64
N GLN A 26 -5.17 -9.69 0.66
CA GLN A 26 -5.60 -8.66 1.62
C GLN A 26 -4.56 -7.57 1.79
N THR A 27 -3.30 -7.94 1.98
CA THR A 27 -2.20 -6.97 2.10
C THR A 27 -2.07 -6.10 0.84
N MET A 28 -2.19 -6.70 -0.34
CA MET A 28 -2.15 -5.96 -1.62
C MET A 28 -3.34 -5.01 -1.78
N PHE A 29 -4.54 -5.48 -1.46
CA PHE A 29 -5.75 -4.66 -1.54
C PHE A 29 -5.71 -3.48 -0.56
N GLN A 30 -5.25 -3.72 0.67
CA GLN A 30 -5.05 -2.66 1.66
C GLN A 30 -4.00 -1.66 1.18
N THR A 31 -2.86 -2.14 0.68
CA THR A 31 -1.78 -1.27 0.15
C THR A 31 -2.28 -0.37 -0.97
N GLY A 32 -3.07 -0.89 -1.91
CA GLY A 32 -3.68 -0.08 -2.98
C GLY A 32 -4.73 0.92 -2.48
N SER A 33 -5.39 0.62 -1.36
CA SER A 33 -6.43 1.48 -0.78
C SER A 33 -5.87 2.59 0.13
N LYS A 34 -4.66 2.42 0.67
CA LYS A 34 -4.02 3.35 1.64
C LYS A 34 -4.08 4.82 1.21
N PRO A 35 -3.70 5.21 -0.04
CA PRO A 35 -3.73 6.62 -0.43
C PRO A 35 -5.13 7.23 -0.36
N VAL A 36 -6.15 6.48 -0.82
CA VAL A 36 -7.55 6.91 -0.81
C VAL A 36 -8.06 7.05 0.62
N THR A 37 -7.79 6.07 1.48
CA THR A 37 -8.22 6.12 2.88
C THR A 37 -7.54 7.27 3.62
N THR A 38 -6.22 7.45 3.43
CA THR A 38 -5.48 8.57 4.05
C THR A 38 -6.00 9.91 3.57
N ALA A 39 -6.28 10.07 2.27
CA ALA A 39 -6.82 11.33 1.75
C ALA A 39 -8.22 11.64 2.30
N ARG A 40 -9.11 10.65 2.41
CA ARG A 40 -10.43 10.82 3.02
C ARG A 40 -10.34 11.14 4.50
N ASP A 41 -9.45 10.48 5.22
CA ASP A 41 -9.18 10.77 6.62
C ASP A 41 -8.73 12.22 6.79
N LEU A 42 -7.75 12.67 6.00
CA LEU A 42 -7.27 14.06 6.02
C LEU A 42 -8.36 15.06 5.66
N GLN A 43 -9.26 14.75 4.72
CA GLN A 43 -10.41 15.61 4.43
C GLN A 43 -11.41 15.71 5.59
N SER A 44 -11.58 14.62 6.35
CA SER A 44 -12.57 14.57 7.43
C SER A 44 -12.07 15.14 8.76
N SER A 45 -10.78 14.96 9.07
CA SER A 45 -10.21 15.22 10.38
C SER A 45 -8.85 15.89 10.34
N GLY A 46 -8.39 16.32 9.16
CA GLY A 46 -7.10 16.97 9.01
C GLY A 46 -7.13 18.42 9.48
N LEU A 47 -6.00 18.88 9.98
CA LEU A 47 -5.74 20.26 10.38
C LEU A 47 -5.08 21.02 9.22
N PRO A 48 -5.37 22.32 9.05
CA PRO A 48 -4.77 23.13 8.01
C PRO A 48 -3.38 23.61 8.41
N GLY A 49 -2.44 23.60 7.46
CA GLY A 49 -1.10 24.16 7.62
C GLY A 49 -0.60 24.82 6.34
N THR A 50 0.59 25.41 6.37
CA THR A 50 1.22 26.05 5.19
C THR A 50 2.68 25.65 5.09
N VAL A 51 3.10 25.18 3.91
CA VAL A 51 4.48 24.77 3.67
C VAL A 51 5.42 25.97 3.73
N VAL A 52 6.50 25.84 4.51
CA VAL A 52 7.58 26.82 4.59
C VAL A 52 8.85 26.34 3.89
N ASP A 53 9.10 25.03 3.90
CA ASP A 53 10.25 24.44 3.24
C ASP A 53 9.94 23.01 2.78
N ALA A 54 10.77 22.48 1.88
CA ALA A 54 10.66 21.12 1.41
C ALA A 54 12.03 20.60 0.96
N ARG A 55 12.27 19.30 1.19
CA ARG A 55 13.41 18.57 0.63
C ARG A 55 12.97 17.27 0.01
N VAL A 56 13.61 16.85 -1.08
CA VAL A 56 13.22 15.65 -1.82
C VAL A 56 14.33 14.62 -1.78
N GLN A 57 13.95 13.35 -1.64
CA GLN A 57 14.92 12.27 -1.72
C GLN A 57 15.18 11.91 -3.18
N VAL A 58 16.42 11.98 -3.64
CA VAL A 58 16.83 11.54 -4.97
C VAL A 58 17.62 10.25 -4.90
N GLY A 59 17.09 9.22 -5.55
CA GLY A 59 17.64 7.87 -5.57
C GLY A 59 17.89 7.37 -6.99
N ARG A 60 18.68 6.29 -7.12
CA ARG A 60 18.85 5.57 -8.38
C ARG A 60 17.88 4.39 -8.41
N ILE A 61 17.11 4.27 -9.48
CA ILE A 61 16.23 3.11 -9.73
C ILE A 61 16.98 1.99 -10.45
N GLU A 62 16.38 0.81 -10.54
CA GLU A 62 17.00 -0.39 -11.14
C GLU A 62 17.50 -0.18 -12.59
N SER A 63 16.85 0.71 -13.35
CA SER A 63 17.30 1.08 -14.70
C SER A 63 18.60 1.90 -14.74
N GLY A 64 19.14 2.29 -13.58
CA GLY A 64 20.30 3.18 -13.46
C GLY A 64 19.97 4.68 -13.55
N SER A 65 18.73 5.03 -13.88
CA SER A 65 18.24 6.42 -13.91
C SER A 65 18.05 6.97 -12.49
N LEU A 66 18.12 8.29 -12.35
CA LEU A 66 17.74 8.96 -11.10
C LEU A 66 16.23 9.21 -11.07
N SER A 67 15.65 9.11 -9.88
CA SER A 67 14.23 9.33 -9.64
C SER A 67 14.05 10.12 -8.35
N ALA A 68 13.06 11.01 -8.36
CA ALA A 68 12.58 11.68 -7.16
C ALA A 68 11.68 10.71 -6.38
N GLY A 69 12.08 10.41 -5.15
CA GLY A 69 11.34 9.62 -4.17
C GLY A 69 10.41 10.50 -3.34
N PRO A 70 10.20 10.20 -2.05
CA PRO A 70 9.37 11.01 -1.17
C PRO A 70 9.93 12.43 -1.00
N VAL A 71 9.02 13.38 -0.76
CA VAL A 71 9.35 14.74 -0.34
C VAL A 71 9.03 14.86 1.15
N GLU A 72 9.95 15.44 1.90
CA GLU A 72 9.72 15.86 3.27
C GLU A 72 9.28 17.32 3.25
N LEU A 73 8.12 17.61 3.84
CA LEU A 73 7.56 18.94 3.93
C LEU A 73 7.77 19.50 5.33
N THR A 74 8.33 20.69 5.41
CA THR A 74 8.33 21.52 6.60
C THR A 74 7.20 22.53 6.47
N PHE A 75 6.28 22.55 7.43
CA PHE A 75 5.10 23.41 7.39
C PHE A 75 4.75 23.98 8.75
N ILE A 76 4.08 25.13 8.77
CA ILE A 76 3.51 25.72 9.97
C ILE A 76 2.07 25.25 10.09
N GLY A 77 1.76 24.56 11.18
CA GLY A 77 0.42 24.07 11.51
C GLY A 77 -0.52 25.18 12.00
N SER A 78 -1.80 24.84 12.17
CA SER A 78 -2.83 25.77 12.64
C SER A 78 -2.56 26.34 14.03
N GLU A 79 -1.83 25.61 14.85
CA GLU A 79 -1.34 25.97 16.18
C GLU A 79 -0.09 26.86 16.16
N GLY A 80 0.42 27.21 14.98
CA GLY A 80 1.61 28.04 14.82
C GLY A 80 2.94 27.31 15.08
N GLN A 81 2.93 25.99 15.21
CA GLN A 81 4.14 25.17 15.35
C GLN A 81 4.63 24.63 14.01
N GLU A 82 5.94 24.46 13.91
CA GLU A 82 6.58 23.83 12.76
C GLU A 82 6.53 22.30 12.88
N HIS A 83 6.18 21.65 11.78
CA HIS A 83 6.16 20.20 11.65
C HIS A 83 6.89 19.75 10.40
N VAL A 84 7.44 18.55 10.46
CA VAL A 84 8.21 17.92 9.39
C VAL A 84 7.63 16.53 9.11
N ILE A 85 7.02 16.34 7.95
CA ILE A 85 6.34 15.08 7.58
C ILE A 85 6.57 14.77 6.09
N GLU A 86 6.76 13.49 5.76
CA GLU A 86 6.93 13.02 4.40
C GLU A 86 5.61 12.81 3.64
N THR A 87 5.61 13.09 2.34
CA THR A 87 4.57 12.71 1.39
C THR A 87 5.17 12.21 0.08
N ASN A 88 4.41 11.40 -0.63
CA ASN A 88 4.74 10.92 -1.98
C ASN A 88 4.03 11.72 -3.08
N HIS A 89 3.15 12.67 -2.73
CA HIS A 89 2.30 13.38 -3.68
C HIS A 89 2.69 14.85 -3.78
N PHE A 90 3.52 15.12 -4.78
CA PHE A 90 4.02 16.45 -5.10
C PHE A 90 4.22 16.59 -6.62
N PRO A 91 4.36 17.82 -7.14
CA PRO A 91 4.69 18.04 -8.54
C PRO A 91 6.02 17.34 -8.90
N ARG A 92 5.91 16.25 -9.68
CA ARG A 92 7.04 15.41 -10.02
C ARG A 92 7.98 16.10 -11.00
N PHE A 93 9.27 15.80 -10.84
CA PHE A 93 10.32 16.19 -11.77
C PHE A 93 11.25 15.01 -12.00
N ASN A 94 11.98 15.04 -13.11
CA ASN A 94 13.04 14.07 -13.39
C ASN A 94 14.39 14.68 -13.02
N PRO A 95 15.10 14.13 -12.01
CA PRO A 95 16.43 14.60 -11.67
C PRO A 95 17.38 14.44 -12.87
N ASN A 96 18.27 15.40 -13.07
CA ASN A 96 19.33 15.27 -14.08
C ASN A 96 20.27 14.12 -13.67
N ILE A 97 20.88 13.44 -14.63
CA ILE A 97 21.79 12.30 -14.38
C ILE A 97 22.98 12.66 -13.48
N ASN A 98 23.33 13.94 -13.43
CA ASN A 98 24.40 14.51 -12.60
C ASN A 98 23.92 15.07 -11.24
N SER A 99 22.64 14.92 -10.89
CA SER A 99 22.10 15.38 -9.61
C SER A 99 22.72 14.63 -8.43
N LYS A 100 22.93 15.35 -7.31
CA LYS A 100 23.35 14.73 -6.05
C LYS A 100 22.29 13.72 -5.59
N ARG A 101 22.75 12.61 -4.99
CA ARG A 101 21.89 11.58 -4.40
C ARG A 101 21.64 11.89 -2.93
N GLY A 102 20.55 11.35 -2.40
CA GLY A 102 20.11 11.57 -1.03
C GLY A 102 19.10 12.70 -0.94
N TRP A 103 18.95 13.27 0.25
CA TRP A 103 18.08 14.42 0.49
C TRP A 103 18.69 15.67 -0.12
N ILE A 104 17.93 16.35 -0.97
CA ILE A 104 18.32 17.61 -1.59
C ILE A 104 17.29 18.69 -1.26
N ASP A 105 17.79 19.86 -0.87
CA ASP A 105 16.95 20.99 -0.49
C ASP A 105 16.57 21.84 -1.71
N GLU A 106 17.39 21.86 -2.76
CA GLU A 106 17.13 22.61 -3.98
C GLU A 106 16.70 21.68 -5.10
N PHE A 107 15.46 21.82 -5.58
CA PHE A 107 14.93 21.04 -6.69
C PHE A 107 13.93 21.85 -7.54
N PRO A 108 13.76 21.52 -8.84
CA PRO A 108 13.09 22.39 -9.81
C PRO A 108 11.61 22.71 -9.50
N THR A 109 10.90 21.86 -8.76
CA THR A 109 9.48 22.05 -8.44
C THR A 109 9.24 22.59 -7.03
N LYS A 110 10.28 22.98 -6.30
CA LYS A 110 10.17 23.44 -4.90
C LYS A 110 9.27 24.67 -4.77
N ASP A 111 9.40 25.64 -5.67
CA ASP A 111 8.61 26.87 -5.66
C ASP A 111 7.11 26.63 -5.89
N GLN A 112 6.73 25.46 -6.43
CA GLN A 112 5.33 25.06 -6.60
C GLN A 112 4.73 24.48 -5.31
N ILE A 113 5.57 24.22 -4.30
CA ILE A 113 5.19 23.57 -3.04
C ILE A 113 5.28 24.57 -1.88
N ILE A 114 6.30 25.43 -1.84
CA ILE A 114 6.42 26.47 -0.82
C ILE A 114 5.18 27.38 -0.82
N ALA A 115 4.73 27.78 0.37
CA ALA A 115 3.56 28.60 0.62
C ALA A 115 2.22 27.97 0.18
N GLN A 116 2.21 26.70 -0.25
CA GLN A 116 0.98 25.99 -0.53
C GLN A 116 0.28 25.55 0.77
N PRO A 117 -1.06 25.56 0.79
CA PRO A 117 -1.81 25.01 1.90
C PRO A 117 -1.71 23.49 1.94
N VAL A 118 -1.40 22.95 3.11
CA VAL A 118 -1.41 21.51 3.40
C VAL A 118 -2.51 21.17 4.39
N THR A 119 -2.95 19.92 4.33
CA THR A 119 -3.79 19.32 5.36
C THR A 119 -2.99 18.19 6.00
N TYR A 120 -2.88 18.20 7.32
CA TYR A 120 -2.08 17.24 8.06
C TYR A 120 -2.85 16.61 9.21
N ARG A 121 -2.36 15.48 9.68
CA ARG A 121 -2.80 14.82 10.90
C ARG A 121 -1.57 14.39 11.68
N LEU A 122 -1.57 14.67 12.98
CA LEU A 122 -0.55 14.23 13.93
C LEU A 122 -1.10 13.06 14.76
N GLY A 123 -0.22 12.20 15.30
CA GLY A 123 -0.61 11.07 16.15
C GLY A 123 -0.04 9.72 15.68
N GLU A 124 -0.79 8.64 15.87
CA GLU A 124 -0.35 7.25 15.57
C GLU A 124 -0.09 7.00 14.07
N HIS A 125 -0.82 7.72 13.22
CA HIS A 125 -0.70 7.64 11.76
C HIS A 125 -0.54 9.05 11.19
N PRO A 126 0.66 9.65 11.37
CA PRO A 126 0.93 10.99 10.89
C PRO A 126 0.90 11.00 9.35
N ALA A 127 0.30 12.03 8.79
CA ALA A 127 0.18 12.20 7.35
C ALA A 127 0.07 13.68 7.01
N VAL A 128 0.60 14.06 5.85
CA VAL A 128 0.46 15.40 5.28
C VAL A 128 0.21 15.28 3.79
N GLU A 129 -0.67 16.12 3.27
CA GLU A 129 -0.88 16.24 1.82
C GLU A 129 -1.12 17.70 1.44
N LEU A 130 -0.69 18.06 0.23
CA LEU A 130 -1.10 19.33 -0.38
C LEU A 130 -2.63 19.32 -0.54
N THR A 131 -3.28 20.40 -0.09
CA THR A 131 -4.74 20.49 -0.09
C THR A 131 -5.32 20.34 -1.49
N SER A 132 -4.59 20.81 -2.52
CA SER A 132 -4.92 20.65 -3.92
C SER A 132 -4.96 19.20 -4.41
N ASN A 133 -4.20 18.29 -3.79
CA ASN A 133 -4.13 16.89 -4.19
C ASN A 133 -5.20 16.02 -3.51
N LEU A 134 -5.77 16.46 -2.39
CA LEU A 134 -6.68 15.66 -1.58
C LEU A 134 -7.90 15.17 -2.35
N GLN A 135 -8.57 16.04 -3.12
CA GLN A 135 -9.78 15.64 -3.83
C GLN A 135 -9.49 14.54 -4.85
N THR A 136 -8.45 14.71 -5.65
CA THR A 136 -8.01 13.73 -6.65
C THR A 136 -7.64 12.40 -6.00
N LEU A 137 -6.94 12.42 -4.85
CA LEU A 137 -6.56 11.22 -4.12
C LEU A 137 -7.76 10.52 -3.46
N ALA A 138 -8.71 11.28 -2.90
CA ALA A 138 -9.90 10.74 -2.24
C ALA A 138 -10.90 10.09 -3.22
N THR A 139 -10.90 10.56 -4.48
CA THR A 139 -11.71 10.02 -5.57
C THR A 139 -10.96 9.07 -6.48
N ALA A 140 -9.68 8.77 -6.20
CA ALA A 140 -8.91 7.85 -7.02
C ALA A 140 -9.58 6.47 -7.06
N GLY A 141 -9.68 5.91 -8.27
CA GLY A 141 -10.20 4.56 -8.49
C GLY A 141 -9.26 3.47 -7.98
N TRP A 142 -9.62 2.23 -8.25
CA TRP A 142 -8.77 1.10 -7.87
C TRP A 142 -7.45 1.09 -8.64
N SER A 143 -6.38 0.87 -7.90
CA SER A 143 -5.02 0.73 -8.44
C SER A 143 -4.72 -0.74 -8.77
N PHE A 144 -3.62 -0.99 -9.49
CA PHE A 144 -3.17 -2.36 -9.80
C PHE A 144 -3.09 -3.28 -8.56
N PRO A 145 -2.52 -2.87 -7.42
CA PRO A 145 -2.54 -3.66 -6.18
C PRO A 145 -3.95 -4.06 -5.71
N ASN A 146 -4.98 -3.23 -5.92
CA ASN A 146 -6.36 -3.59 -5.59
C ASN A 146 -6.85 -4.74 -6.46
N TYR A 147 -6.67 -4.65 -7.78
CA TYR A 147 -7.10 -5.70 -8.71
C TYR A 147 -6.34 -7.01 -8.49
N LEU A 148 -5.01 -6.93 -8.31
CA LEU A 148 -4.18 -8.09 -8.00
C LEU A 148 -4.60 -8.72 -6.67
N GLY A 149 -4.82 -7.90 -5.64
CA GLY A 149 -5.28 -8.36 -4.33
C GLY A 149 -6.61 -9.11 -4.41
N LEU A 150 -7.57 -8.56 -5.15
CA LEU A 150 -8.88 -9.20 -5.35
C LEU A 150 -8.76 -10.52 -6.12
N ALA A 151 -7.95 -10.55 -7.19
CA ALA A 151 -7.71 -11.78 -7.94
C ALA A 151 -7.11 -12.89 -7.05
N LEU A 152 -6.13 -12.54 -6.21
CA LEU A 152 -5.50 -13.47 -5.27
C LEU A 152 -6.47 -13.99 -4.20
N MET A 153 -7.35 -13.12 -3.67
CA MET A 153 -8.39 -13.54 -2.73
C MET A 153 -9.39 -14.51 -3.38
N VAL A 154 -9.83 -14.23 -4.61
CA VAL A 154 -10.78 -15.08 -5.33
C VAL A 154 -10.15 -16.45 -5.63
N LEU A 155 -8.90 -16.46 -6.11
CA LEU A 155 -8.16 -17.69 -6.37
C LEU A 155 -7.92 -18.50 -5.09
N GLY A 156 -7.49 -17.84 -4.01
CA GLY A 156 -7.29 -18.46 -2.71
C GLY A 156 -8.58 -19.00 -2.10
N GLY A 157 -9.69 -18.24 -2.17
CA GLY A 157 -11.01 -18.68 -1.74
C GLY A 157 -11.51 -19.91 -2.51
N GLY A 158 -11.34 -19.91 -3.84
CA GLY A 158 -11.67 -21.06 -4.68
C GLY A 158 -10.85 -22.30 -4.33
N ALA A 159 -9.54 -22.15 -4.12
CA ALA A 159 -8.65 -23.23 -3.72
C ALA A 159 -9.00 -23.79 -2.32
N ALA A 160 -9.37 -22.92 -1.37
CA ALA A 160 -9.80 -23.34 -0.03
C ALA A 160 -11.08 -24.18 -0.09
N ILE A 161 -12.09 -23.76 -0.87
CA ILE A 161 -13.34 -24.53 -1.05
C ILE A 161 -13.03 -25.91 -1.64
N GLY A 162 -12.21 -25.98 -2.69
CA GLY A 162 -11.80 -27.25 -3.30
C GLY A 162 -11.05 -28.16 -2.32
N GLY A 163 -10.12 -27.60 -1.54
CA GLY A 163 -9.36 -28.32 -0.51
C GLY A 163 -10.24 -28.89 0.60
N VAL A 164 -11.20 -28.11 1.10
CA VAL A 164 -12.15 -28.55 2.14
C VAL A 164 -13.06 -29.67 1.63
N ILE A 165 -13.58 -29.58 0.40
CA ILE A 165 -14.42 -30.62 -0.19
C ILE A 165 -13.62 -31.92 -0.37
N SER A 166 -12.38 -31.82 -0.86
CA SER A 166 -11.48 -32.98 -1.00
C SER A 166 -11.19 -33.63 0.35
N LEU A 167 -10.87 -32.84 1.37
CA LEU A 167 -10.61 -33.33 2.72
C LEU A 167 -11.85 -34.00 3.34
N ARG A 168 -13.05 -33.41 3.19
CA ARG A 168 -14.30 -34.03 3.65
C ARG A 168 -14.59 -35.35 2.94
N ARG A 169 -14.27 -35.49 1.64
CA ARG A 169 -14.40 -36.76 0.91
C ARG A 169 -13.37 -37.79 1.39
N ALA A 170 -12.14 -37.37 1.64
CA ALA A 170 -11.08 -38.24 2.15
C ALA A 170 -11.42 -38.78 3.55
N LEU A 171 -11.87 -37.91 4.47
CA LEU A 171 -12.27 -38.30 5.83
C LEU A 171 -13.47 -39.27 5.84
N ARG A 172 -14.47 -39.04 4.96
CA ARG A 172 -15.60 -39.98 4.81
C ARG A 172 -15.15 -41.37 4.35
N ARG A 173 -14.18 -41.45 3.43
CA ARG A 173 -13.64 -42.74 2.96
C ARG A 173 -12.86 -43.47 4.05
N ILE A 174 -12.03 -42.75 4.81
CA ILE A 174 -11.28 -43.34 5.93
C ILE A 174 -12.24 -43.91 6.97
N LYS A 175 -13.25 -43.15 7.41
CA LYS A 175 -14.26 -43.64 8.37
C LYS A 175 -15.02 -44.87 7.86
N ALA A 176 -15.39 -44.90 6.58
CA ALA A 176 -16.06 -46.05 5.97
C ALA A 176 -15.14 -47.29 5.81
N THR A 177 -13.83 -47.14 5.97
CA THR A 177 -12.87 -48.25 5.92
C THR A 177 -12.51 -48.77 7.32
N ASP A 178 -12.64 -47.94 8.37
CA ASP A 178 -12.44 -48.31 9.78
C ASP A 178 -13.65 -49.03 10.41
N ASP A 179 -14.87 -48.81 9.90
CA ASP A 179 -16.10 -49.49 10.37
C ASP A 179 -16.29 -50.90 9.73
N ARG A 180 -15.23 -51.49 9.14
CA ARG A 180 -15.22 -52.83 8.53
C ARG A 180 -14.14 -53.71 9.17
#